data_AF-A0A3D1SM85-F1
#
_entry.id   AF-A0A3D1SM85-F1
#
_cell.length_a   1.000
_cell.length_b   1.000
_cell.length_c   1.000
_cell.angle_alpha   90.00
_cell.angle_beta   90.00
_cell.angle_gamma   90.00
#
_symmetry.space_group_name_H-M   'P 1'
#
loop_
_entity.id
_entity.type
_entity.pdbx_description
1 polymer ?
#
loop_
_entity_poly.entity_id
_entity_poly.type
_entity_poly.pdbx_seq_one_letter_code
_entity_poly.pdbx_strand_id
1 'polypeptide(L)' 'TILTNVTPEMSVFTDETFGPVAAVIHARDVEHALELANDTKFGLSSNLWTRNIEQARELA' A
#
# COMPACT_ATOMS: atom_id res chain seq x y z
N THR A 1 14.80 7.77 -1.83
CA THR A 1 15.14 6.88 -0.69
C THR A 1 14.09 5.80 -0.57
N ILE A 2 14.49 4.56 -0.30
CA ILE A 2 13.56 3.43 -0.11
C ILE A 2 13.64 2.98 1.35
N LEU A 3 12.49 2.88 2.02
CA LEU A 3 12.37 2.33 3.36
C LEU A 3 11.72 0.95 3.28
N THR A 4 12.39 -0.05 3.84
CA THR A 4 11.92 -1.45 3.89
C THR A 4 11.63 -1.85 5.33
N ASN A 5 10.88 -2.94 5.53
CA ASN A 5 10.44 -3.40 6.85
C ASN A 5 9.60 -2.35 7.60
N VAL A 6 8.80 -1.58 6.86
CA VAL A 6 7.86 -0.61 7.43
C VAL A 6 6.70 -1.36 8.07
N THR A 7 6.34 -0.97 9.29
CA THR A 7 5.20 -1.52 10.03
C THR A 7 4.10 -0.46 10.19
N PRO A 8 2.83 -0.86 10.41
CA PRO A 8 1.71 0.07 10.56
C PRO A 8 1.86 1.07 11.72
N GLU A 9 2.69 0.78 12.73
CA GLU A 9 2.93 1.67 13.87
C GLU A 9 3.89 2.83 13.55
N MET A 10 4.55 2.81 12.39
CA MET A 10 5.50 3.85 11.98
C MET A 10 4.78 5.01 11.27
N SER A 11 5.14 6.26 11.58
CA SER A 11 4.52 7.44 10.94
C SER A 11 4.64 7.46 9.41
N VAL A 12 5.67 6.82 8.85
CA VAL A 12 5.85 6.74 7.38
C VAL A 12 4.81 5.85 6.69
N PHE A 13 4.06 5.05 7.46
CA PHE A 13 2.89 4.30 6.99
C PHE A 13 1.65 5.21 6.93
N THR A 14 1.41 6.01 7.97
CA THR A 14 0.15 6.76 8.16
C THR A 14 0.15 8.18 7.62
N ASP A 15 1.32 8.82 7.50
CA ASP A 15 1.45 10.24 7.17
C ASP A 15 2.14 10.47 5.82
N GLU A 16 1.69 11.50 5.12
CA GLU A 16 2.23 11.88 3.82
C GLU A 16 3.56 12.62 3.99
N THR A 17 4.66 12.03 3.49
CA THR A 17 6.00 12.59 3.68
C THR A 17 6.33 13.76 2.75
N PHE A 18 5.62 13.91 1.62
CA PHE A 18 5.87 14.90 0.55
C PHE A 18 7.32 14.97 0.00
N GLY A 19 8.20 14.05 0.40
CA GLY A 19 9.60 13.99 0.02
C GLY A 19 9.91 12.85 -0.95
N PRO A 20 11.15 12.75 -1.45
CA PRO A 20 11.58 11.68 -2.37
C PRO A 20 11.81 10.35 -1.63
N VAL A 21 10.77 9.83 -0.97
CA VAL A 21 10.79 8.63 -0.13
C VAL A 21 9.67 7.69 -0.56
N ALA A 22 9.96 6.39 -0.68
CA ALA A 22 8.95 5.35 -0.83
C ALA A 22 9.06 4.34 0.32
N ALA A 23 7.92 4.04 0.95
CA ALA A 23 7.79 2.98 1.94
C ALA A 23 7.35 1.67 1.28
N VAL A 24 8.02 0.58 1.62
CA VAL A 24 7.66 -0.78 1.18
C VAL A 24 7.13 -1.57 2.37
N ILE A 25 5.87 -1.98 2.27
CA ILE A 25 5.15 -2.74 3.27
C ILE A 25 4.94 -4.16 2.74
N HIS A 26 5.17 -5.17 3.58
CA HIS A 26 4.90 -6.56 3.22
C HIS A 26 3.51 -6.97 3.68
N ALA A 27 2.74 -7.54 2.76
CA ALA A 27 1.49 -8.21 3.08
C ALA A 27 1.67 -9.73 3.03
N ARG A 28 0.94 -10.46 3.88
CA ARG A 28 0.92 -11.94 3.88
C ARG A 28 0.20 -12.51 2.64
N ASP A 29 -0.82 -11.81 2.16
CA ASP A 29 -1.65 -12.18 1.02
C ASP A 29 -2.37 -10.95 0.45
N VAL A 30 -3.20 -11.17 -0.57
CA VAL A 30 -3.93 -10.12 -1.28
C VAL A 30 -4.96 -9.44 -0.37
N GLU A 31 -5.65 -10.20 0.47
CA GLU A 31 -6.65 -9.67 1.40
C GLU A 31 -5.99 -8.71 2.40
N HIS A 32 -4.88 -9.13 3.01
CA HIS A 32 -4.11 -8.27 3.90
C HIS A 32 -3.52 -7.05 3.17
N ALA A 33 -3.13 -7.19 1.89
CA ALA A 33 -2.67 -6.04 1.11
C ALA A 33 -3.77 -5.01 0.89
N LEU A 34 -5.02 -5.45 0.67
CA LEU A 34 -6.18 -4.57 0.59
C LEU A 34 -6.51 -3.91 1.93
N GLU A 35 -6.44 -4.65 3.03
CA GLU A 35 -6.62 -4.10 4.38
C GLU A 35 -5.60 -2.98 4.63
N LEU A 36 -4.31 -3.25 4.39
CA LEU A 36 -3.23 -2.26 4.56
C LEU A 36 -3.37 -1.06 3.61
N ALA A 37 -3.78 -1.28 2.36
CA ALA A 37 -3.96 -0.20 1.39
C ALA A 37 -5.14 0.72 1.75
N ASN A 38 -6.17 0.17 2.40
CA ASN A 38 -7.34 0.93 2.86
C ASN A 38 -7.17 1.50 4.28
N ASP A 39 -6.16 1.06 5.04
CA ASP A 39 -5.83 1.61 6.37
C ASP A 39 -5.09 2.95 6.25
N THR A 40 -5.81 3.94 5.71
CA THR A 40 -5.31 5.29 5.53
C THR A 40 -6.46 6.29 5.68
N LYS A 41 -6.13 7.48 6.19
CA LYS A 41 -7.06 8.62 6.26
C LYS A 41 -7.24 9.33 4.90
N PHE A 42 -6.49 8.91 3.89
CA PHE A 42 -6.47 9.49 2.55
C PHE A 42 -7.12 8.54 1.52
N GLY A 43 -7.24 8.96 0.26
CA GLY A 43 -7.87 8.13 -0.77
C GLY A 43 -7.79 8.70 -2.19
N LEU A 44 -6.67 9.35 -2.53
CA LEU A 44 -6.53 10.08 -3.79
C LEU A 44 -6.42 9.16 -5.02
N SER A 45 -5.55 8.16 -4.94
CA SER A 45 -5.32 7.21 -6.04
C SER A 45 -4.64 5.95 -5.53
N SER A 46 -4.89 4.82 -6.19
CA SER A 46 -4.18 3.55 -6.00
C SER A 46 -3.79 2.95 -7.35
N ASN A 47 -2.84 2.01 -7.34
CA ASN A 47 -2.45 1.25 -8.52
C ASN A 47 -2.38 -0.24 -8.15
N LEU A 48 -2.90 -1.11 -9.01
CA LEU A 48 -2.82 -2.55 -8.86
C LEU A 48 -2.02 -3.15 -10.02
N TRP A 49 -0.92 -3.82 -9.71
CA TRP A 49 -0.09 -4.50 -10.70
C TRP A 49 -0.22 -6.01 -10.58
N THR A 50 -0.85 -6.62 -11.57
CA THR A 50 -0.99 -8.07 -11.66
C THR A 50 -1.09 -8.51 -13.11
N ARG A 51 -0.78 -9.79 -13.39
CA ARG A 51 -1.03 -10.42 -14.68
C ARG A 51 -2.45 -11.01 -14.77
N ASN A 52 -3.14 -11.16 -13.65
CA ASN A 52 -4.50 -11.69 -13.58
C ASN A 52 -5.51 -10.54 -13.70
N ILE A 53 -5.99 -10.29 -14.91
CA ILE A 53 -6.91 -9.17 -15.20
C ILE A 53 -8.28 -9.37 -14.55
N GLU A 54 -8.75 -10.62 -14.42
CA GLU A 54 -10.06 -10.88 -13.82
C GLU A 54 -10.04 -10.57 -12.33
N GLN A 55 -9.03 -11.09 -11.63
CA GLN A 55 -8.80 -10.73 -10.23
C GLN A 55 -8.55 -9.23 -10.06
N ALA A 56 -7.87 -8.58 -11.02
CA ALA A 56 -7.67 -7.13 -10.94
C ALA A 56 -8.99 -6.35 -10.96
N ARG A 57 -9.97 -6.79 -11.76
CA ARG A 57 -11.29 -6.16 -11.84
C ARG A 57 -12.13 -6.35 -10.58
N GLU A 58 -11.95 -7.45 -9.87
CA GLU A 58 -12.67 -7.70 -8.62
C GLU A 58 -12.11 -6.87 -7.45
N LEU A 59 -10.81 -6.55 -7.49
CA LEU A 59 -10.11 -5.86 -6.40
C LEU A 59 -10.04 -4.33 -6.56
N ALA A 60 -10.22 -3.82 -7.79
CA ALA A 60 -10.11 -2.40 -8.14
C ALA A 60 -11.47 -1.69 -8.12
#